data_AF-A0A956L923-F1
#
_entry.id   AF-A0A956L923-F1
#
_cell.length_a   1.000
_cell.length_b   1.000
_cell.length_c   1.000
_cell.angle_alpha   90.00
_cell.angle_beta   90.00
_cell.angle_gamma   90.00
#
_symmetry.space_group_name_H-M   'P 1'
#
loop_
_entity.id
_entity.type
_entity.pdbx_description
1 polymer ?
#
loop_
_entity_poly.entity_id
_entity_poly.type
_entity_poly.pdbx_seq_one_letter_code
_entity_poly.pdbx_strand_id
1 'polypeptide(L)'
;LVMLSPGSYTENQHTLAESTAVLAPLPIFMGYTDGEREWPQSVRALDTGAWQFHEYAGGRHGSGLFQTHPQIVGEIVAFLDGSRPPGESGE
;
A
#
# COMPACT_ATOMS: atom_id res chain seq x y z
N LEU A 1 -8.87 -1.60 2.01
CA LEU A 1 -7.89 -2.32 2.85
C LEU A 1 -6.60 -1.51 2.91
N VAL A 2 -5.89 -1.47 4.04
CA VAL A 2 -4.61 -0.77 4.17
C VAL A 2 -3.55 -1.77 4.58
N MET A 3 -2.44 -1.80 3.85
CA MET A 3 -1.26 -2.63 4.09
C MET A 3 -0.04 -1.72 4.25
N LEU A 4 0.73 -1.90 5.33
CA LEU A 4 1.93 -1.11 5.63
C LEU A 4 3.13 -2.04 5.71
N SER A 5 4.10 -1.83 4.83
CA SER A 5 5.23 -2.72 4.57
C SER A 5 4.83 -4.18 4.40
N PRO A 6 3.88 -4.50 3.50
CA PRO A 6 3.59 -5.89 3.21
C PRO A 6 4.80 -6.51 2.53
N GLY A 7 5.13 -7.75 2.92
CA GLY A 7 6.31 -8.45 2.43
C GLY A 7 6.15 -9.95 2.44
N SER A 8 7.20 -10.64 1.97
CA SER A 8 7.26 -12.10 1.88
C SER A 8 7.00 -12.83 3.21
N TYR A 9 7.27 -12.18 4.36
CA TYR A 9 6.91 -12.72 5.67
C TYR A 9 5.41 -12.97 5.81
N THR A 10 4.57 -12.05 5.31
CA THR A 10 3.11 -12.16 5.32
C THR A 10 2.58 -13.26 4.39
N GLU A 11 3.35 -13.67 3.37
CA GLU A 11 2.99 -14.75 2.44
C GLU A 11 3.33 -16.16 2.95
N ASN A 12 3.98 -16.31 4.11
CA ASN A 12 4.35 -17.63 4.66
C ASN A 12 3.15 -18.52 5.08
N GLN A 13 1.91 -18.03 5.00
CA GLN A 13 0.71 -18.76 5.45
C GLN A 13 -0.33 -18.94 4.33
N HIS A 14 -0.55 -17.91 3.51
CA HIS A 14 -1.38 -17.93 2.30
C HIS A 14 -0.81 -16.94 1.29
N THR A 15 -0.70 -17.35 0.03
CA THR A 15 -0.17 -16.44 -1.00
C THR A 15 -1.25 -15.42 -1.38
N LEU A 16 -0.84 -14.21 -1.74
CA LEU A 16 -1.80 -13.20 -2.17
C LEU A 16 -2.54 -13.63 -3.45
N ALA A 17 -1.87 -14.45 -4.27
CA ALA A 17 -2.41 -15.12 -5.45
C ALA A 17 -3.52 -16.14 -5.14
N GLU A 18 -3.59 -16.71 -3.95
CA GLU A 18 -4.71 -17.57 -3.54
C GLU A 18 -5.96 -16.74 -3.18
N SER A 19 -5.77 -15.47 -2.82
CA SER A 19 -6.83 -14.56 -2.37
C SER A 19 -7.21 -13.51 -3.41
N THR A 20 -6.63 -13.52 -4.60
CA THR A 20 -6.83 -12.49 -5.63
C THR A 20 -8.27 -12.34 -6.06
N ALA A 21 -9.04 -13.42 -6.16
CA ALA A 21 -10.46 -13.35 -6.51
C ALA A 21 -11.26 -12.47 -5.52
N VAL A 22 -10.83 -12.40 -4.27
CA VAL A 22 -11.45 -11.58 -3.21
C VAL A 22 -10.80 -10.19 -3.14
N LEU A 23 -9.48 -10.11 -3.28
CA LEU A 23 -8.70 -8.90 -3.07
C LEU A 23 -8.69 -7.96 -4.28
N ALA A 24 -8.67 -8.48 -5.50
CA ALA A 24 -8.61 -7.69 -6.73
C ALA A 24 -9.71 -6.61 -6.83
N PRO A 25 -10.99 -6.90 -6.57
CA PRO A 25 -12.04 -5.88 -6.68
C PRO A 25 -12.05 -4.87 -5.52
N LEU A 26 -11.28 -5.09 -4.45
CA LEU A 26 -11.28 -4.19 -3.30
C LEU A 26 -10.27 -3.05 -3.51
N PRO A 27 -10.59 -1.83 -3.06
CA PRO A 27 -9.57 -0.79 -2.98
C PRO A 27 -8.54 -1.21 -1.92
N ILE A 28 -7.26 -1.22 -2.30
CA ILE A 28 -6.14 -1.52 -1.40
C ILE A 28 -5.13 -0.39 -1.44
N PHE A 29 -4.75 0.13 -0.27
CA PHE A 29 -3.61 1.02 -0.10
C PHE A 29 -2.41 0.20 0.36
N MET A 30 -1.32 0.22 -0.40
CA MET A 30 -0.06 -0.42 -0.05
C MET A 30 1.02 0.65 0.15
N GLY A 31 1.34 0.93 1.40
CA GLY A 31 2.48 1.78 1.76
C GLY A 31 3.71 0.93 2.05
N TYR A 32 4.87 1.25 1.49
CA TYR A 32 6.11 0.49 1.69
C TYR A 32 7.35 1.38 1.63
N THR A 33 8.46 0.91 2.21
CA THR A 33 9.74 1.63 2.13
C THR A 33 10.49 1.26 0.86
N ASP A 34 11.43 2.10 0.42
CA ASP A 34 12.31 1.82 -0.72
C ASP A 34 13.03 0.46 -0.65
N GLY A 35 13.51 0.07 0.54
CA GLY A 35 14.13 -1.23 0.79
C GLY A 35 13.20 -2.45 0.65
N GLU A 36 11.90 -2.24 0.52
CA GLU A 36 10.86 -3.29 0.47
C GLU A 36 10.13 -3.34 -0.86
N ARG A 37 10.57 -2.52 -1.83
CA ARG A 37 9.90 -2.33 -3.13
C ARG A 37 9.65 -3.64 -3.90
N GLU A 38 10.52 -4.63 -3.76
CA GLU A 38 10.46 -5.87 -4.56
C GLU A 38 9.11 -6.58 -4.45
N TRP A 39 8.59 -6.74 -3.23
CA TRP A 39 7.35 -7.47 -2.99
C TRP A 39 6.10 -6.72 -3.49
N PRO A 40 5.88 -5.43 -3.18
CA PRO A 40 4.77 -4.66 -3.74
C PRO A 40 4.78 -4.64 -5.27
N GLN A 41 5.96 -4.60 -5.90
CA GLN A 41 6.08 -4.65 -7.36
C GLN A 41 5.69 -6.01 -7.94
N SER A 42 6.01 -7.12 -7.27
CA SER A 42 5.64 -8.46 -7.76
C SER A 42 4.12 -8.67 -7.75
N VAL A 43 3.41 -8.09 -6.79
CA VAL A 43 1.93 -8.20 -6.69
C VAL A 43 1.17 -7.16 -7.50
N ARG A 44 1.83 -6.17 -8.13
CA ARG A 44 1.16 -5.21 -9.04
C ARG A 44 0.43 -5.90 -10.19
N ALA A 45 0.93 -7.05 -10.66
CA ALA A 45 0.29 -7.82 -11.71
C ALA A 45 -1.10 -8.38 -11.30
N LEU A 46 -1.42 -8.36 -10.00
CA LEU A 46 -2.68 -8.84 -9.43
C LEU A 46 -3.73 -7.72 -9.29
N ASP A 47 -3.31 -6.46 -9.42
CA ASP A 47 -4.18 -5.29 -9.31
C ASP A 47 -5.06 -5.14 -10.56
N THR A 48 -6.38 -5.04 -10.37
CA THR A 48 -7.35 -4.77 -11.45
C THR A 48 -7.59 -3.27 -11.69
N GLY A 49 -6.78 -2.41 -11.08
CA GLY A 49 -6.81 -0.95 -11.20
C GLY A 49 -7.40 -0.22 -9.98
N ALA A 50 -7.63 -0.93 -8.87
CA ALA A 50 -8.21 -0.37 -7.65
C ALA A 50 -7.17 -0.17 -6.54
N TRP A 51 -5.96 -0.69 -6.70
CA TRP A 51 -4.93 -0.61 -5.69
C TRP A 51 -4.06 0.64 -5.87
N GLN A 52 -3.62 1.18 -4.75
CA GLN A 52 -2.72 2.32 -4.69
C GLN A 52 -1.42 1.87 -4.03
N PHE A 53 -0.31 2.22 -4.65
CA PHE A 53 1.03 1.82 -4.21
C PHE A 53 1.84 3.08 -3.92
N HIS A 54 2.20 3.25 -2.64
CA HIS A 54 2.89 4.43 -2.14
C HIS A 54 4.24 4.03 -1.56
N GLU A 55 5.30 4.58 -2.14
CA GLU A 55 6.66 4.34 -1.69
C GLU A 55 7.16 5.50 -0.84
N TYR A 56 7.71 5.20 0.33
CA TYR A 56 8.24 6.16 1.29
C TYR A 56 9.75 5.97 1.45
N ALA A 57 10.52 6.77 0.71
CA ALA A 57 11.98 6.69 0.71
C ALA A 57 12.57 6.97 2.11
N GLY A 58 13.51 6.13 2.57
CA GLY A 58 14.06 6.25 3.91
C GLY A 58 13.05 6.00 5.05
N GLY A 59 11.89 5.41 4.74
CA GLY A 59 10.88 5.05 5.73
C GLY A 59 11.34 3.91 6.64
N ARG A 60 10.64 3.75 7.77
CA ARG A 60 10.78 2.57 8.63
C ARG A 60 9.71 1.54 8.32
N HIS A 61 10.03 0.26 8.49
CA HIS A 61 9.10 -0.86 8.30
C HIS A 61 7.80 -0.71 9.10
N GLY A 62 6.68 -1.06 8.46
CA GLY A 62 5.36 -1.23 9.06
C GLY A 62 4.78 0.06 9.64
N SER A 63 4.30 0.01 10.89
CA SER A 63 3.81 1.20 11.59
C SER A 63 4.91 2.24 11.87
N GLY A 64 6.19 1.89 11.68
CA GLY A 64 7.29 2.84 11.68
C GLY A 64 7.15 3.92 10.60
N LEU A 65 6.42 3.65 9.50
CA LEU A 65 6.10 4.63 8.47
C LEU A 65 5.44 5.88 9.06
N PHE A 66 4.56 5.74 10.06
CA PHE A 66 3.92 6.88 10.73
C PHE A 66 4.91 7.83 11.43
N GLN A 67 6.05 7.30 11.87
CA GLN A 67 7.07 8.11 12.55
C GLN A 67 7.95 8.85 11.55
N THR A 68 8.32 8.19 10.46
CA THR A 68 9.20 8.76 9.42
C THR A 68 8.46 9.64 8.41
N HIS A 69 7.18 9.32 8.15
CA HIS A 69 6.34 9.91 7.12
C HIS A 69 4.94 10.16 7.69
N PRO A 70 4.77 11.09 8.65
CA PRO A 70 3.48 11.31 9.33
C PRO A 70 2.33 11.70 8.39
N GLN A 71 2.63 12.22 7.19
CA GLN A 71 1.66 12.54 6.15
C GLN A 71 0.86 11.31 5.67
N ILE A 72 1.40 10.09 5.83
CA ILE A 72 0.73 8.84 5.46
C ILE A 72 -0.64 8.69 6.13
N VAL A 73 -0.82 9.27 7.32
CA VAL A 73 -2.11 9.25 8.01
C VAL A 73 -3.18 9.99 7.20
N GLY A 74 -2.84 11.16 6.66
CA GLY A 74 -3.75 11.93 5.81
C GLY A 74 -4.05 11.23 4.48
N GLU A 75 -3.04 10.57 3.90
CA GLU A 75 -3.19 9.79 2.67
C GLU A 75 -4.10 8.56 2.88
N ILE A 76 -3.94 7.85 4.00
CA ILE A 76 -4.80 6.72 4.38
C ILE A 76 -6.24 7.19 4.61
N VAL A 77 -6.44 8.30 5.34
CA VAL A 77 -7.78 8.84 5.58
C VAL A 77 -8.44 9.25 4.26
N ALA A 78 -7.73 9.96 3.38
CA ALA A 78 -8.25 10.34 2.07
C ALA A 78 -8.65 9.11 1.24
N PHE A 79 -7.79 8.08 1.21
CA PHE A 79 -8.08 6.81 0.56
C PHE A 79 -9.35 6.13 1.12
N LEU A 80 -9.51 6.10 2.45
CA LEU A 80 -10.69 5.50 3.09
C LEU A 80 -11.98 6.29 2.82
N ASP A 81 -11.88 7.62 2.72
CA ASP A 81 -13.01 8.49 2.39
C ASP A 81 -13.36 8.48 0.89
N GLY A 82 -12.58 7.78 0.05
CA GLY A 82 -12.75 7.80 -1.40
C GLY A 82 -12.40 9.16 -2.03
N SER A 83 -11.64 9.99 -1.30
CA SER A 83 -11.24 11.33 -1.70
C SER A 83 -9.77 11.36 -2.15
N ARG A 84 -9.39 12.35 -2.96
CA ARG A 84 -8.00 12.53 -3.38
C ARG A 84 -7.18 13.03 -2.18
N PRO A 85 -5.95 12.53 -1.95
CA PRO A 85 -5.11 13.01 -0.86
C PRO A 85 -4.88 14.54 -0.97
N PRO A 86 -4.87 15.25 0.16
CA PRO A 86 -4.63 16.69 0.17
C PRO A 86 -3.19 16.98 -0.29
N GLY A 87 -3.02 17.55 -1.49
CA GLY A 87 -1.71 17.93 -2.01
C GLY A 87 -1.52 17.79 -3.52
N GLU A 88 -2.37 17.06 -4.21
CA GLU A 88 -2.33 17.00 -5.68
C GLU A 88 -3.24 18.07 -6.30
N SER A 89 -2.65 19.23 -6.59
CA SER A 89 -3.26 20.26 -7.46
C SER A 89 -3.45 19.65 -8.85
N GLY A 90 -4.70 19.54 -9.31
CA GLY A 90 -4.99 19.21 -10.70
C GLY A 90 -4.66 20.40 -11.60
N GLU A 91 -3.81 20.15 -12.59
CA GLU A 91 -3.82 20.88 -13.87
C GLU A 91 -4.85 20.27 -14.82
#